data_AF-A0A060ZAD7-F1
#
_entry.id   AF-A0A060ZAD7-F1
#
_cell.length_a   1.000
_cell.length_b   1.000
_cell.length_c   1.000
_cell.angle_alpha   90.00
_cell.angle_beta   90.00
_cell.angle_gamma   90.00
#
_symmetry.space_group_name_H-M   'P 1'
#
loop_
_entity.id
_entity.type
_entity.pdbx_description
1 polymer ?
#
loop_
_entity_poly.entity_id
_entity_poly.type
_entity_poly.pdbx_seq_one_letter_code
_entity_poly.pdbx_strand_id
1 'polypeptide(L)'
;MQVPGGEPPFSRELIDLMKGQPCNLMPISKFIPAYHHHYAKQCRVSDYGYSKLLELLEAVPHVLQILGMGTKRLLTLTHRAQVKRFTQDLLKLLKFQASKQVAVTDFMQAYHWCFSRDWQVLDYGMCDLMDLLAEIPDTTITITHQDLDTVISVPKRGEMRSLCMGLRVCTFW
;
A
#
# COMPACT_ATOMS: atom_id res chain seq x y z
N MET A 1 -23.50 -16.84 -1.62
CA MET A 1 -22.42 -17.78 -1.98
C MET A 1 -21.10 -17.12 -1.65
N GLN A 2 -20.36 -17.62 -0.66
CA GLN A 2 -19.06 -17.09 -0.26
C GLN A 2 -17.97 -17.85 -1.01
N VAL A 3 -17.15 -17.12 -1.75
CA VAL A 3 -16.03 -17.67 -2.53
C VAL A 3 -14.85 -17.90 -1.56
N PRO A 4 -14.22 -19.08 -1.52
CA PRO A 4 -13.12 -19.34 -0.60
C PRO A 4 -11.83 -18.70 -1.14
N GLY A 5 -11.18 -17.86 -0.32
CA GLY A 5 -9.79 -17.43 -0.52
C GLY A 5 -9.54 -16.12 -1.27
N GLY A 6 -10.58 -15.39 -1.69
CA GLY A 6 -10.46 -14.03 -2.22
C GLY A 6 -10.81 -12.99 -1.17
N GLU A 7 -10.06 -11.88 -1.08
CA GLU A 7 -10.53 -10.69 -0.34
C GLU A 7 -11.96 -10.34 -0.80
N PRO A 8 -12.87 -9.93 0.10
CA PRO A 8 -14.23 -9.57 -0.27
C PRO A 8 -14.22 -8.57 -1.44
N PRO A 9 -15.12 -8.69 -2.43
CA PRO A 9 -15.13 -7.80 -3.60
C PRO A 9 -15.13 -6.32 -3.19
N PHE A 10 -15.85 -5.98 -2.12
CA PHE A 10 -15.89 -4.62 -1.58
C PHE A 10 -14.55 -4.10 -1.05
N SER A 11 -13.73 -4.94 -0.39
CA SER A 11 -12.41 -4.53 0.11
C SER A 11 -11.49 -4.12 -1.04
N ARG A 12 -11.52 -4.86 -2.16
CA ARG A 12 -10.74 -4.54 -3.35
C ARG A 12 -11.21 -3.24 -4.00
N GLU A 13 -12.52 -3.05 -4.09
CA GLU A 13 -13.11 -1.82 -4.63
C GLU A 13 -12.75 -0.60 -3.77
N LEU A 14 -12.74 -0.73 -2.44
CA LEU A 14 -12.31 0.34 -1.55
C LEU A 14 -10.84 0.71 -1.77
N ILE A 15 -9.95 -0.28 -1.81
CA ILE A 15 -8.53 -0.03 -2.06
C ILE A 15 -8.34 0.71 -3.38
N ASP A 16 -9.00 0.26 -4.43
CA ASP A 16 -8.89 0.84 -5.77
C ASP A 16 -9.46 2.26 -5.85
N LEU A 17 -10.62 2.52 -5.23
CA LEU A 17 -11.19 3.86 -5.12
C LEU A 17 -10.27 4.83 -4.35
N MET A 18 -9.66 4.35 -3.26
CA MET A 18 -8.79 5.17 -2.40
C MET A 18 -7.46 5.55 -3.06
N LYS A 19 -6.94 4.73 -4.00
CA LYS A 19 -5.72 5.04 -4.79
C LYS A 19 -5.83 6.34 -5.59
N GLY A 20 -7.05 6.68 -6.02
CA GLY A 20 -7.34 7.90 -6.78
C GLY A 20 -7.49 9.15 -5.90
N GLN A 21 -7.45 9.02 -4.57
CA GLN A 21 -7.63 10.14 -3.66
C GLN A 21 -6.29 10.77 -3.28
N PRO A 22 -6.21 12.11 -3.19
CA PRO A 22 -5.02 12.79 -2.70
C PRO A 22 -4.76 12.39 -1.24
N CYS A 23 -3.50 12.09 -0.91
CA CYS A 23 -3.06 11.70 0.44
C CYS A 23 -3.82 10.50 1.02
N ASN A 24 -4.48 9.69 0.16
CA ASN A 24 -5.31 8.56 0.59
C ASN A 24 -6.42 8.94 1.61
N LEU A 25 -6.96 10.16 1.51
CA LEU A 25 -8.00 10.65 2.41
C LEU A 25 -9.27 11.01 1.65
N MET A 26 -10.42 10.59 2.19
CA MET A 26 -11.73 10.92 1.62
C MET A 26 -12.76 11.22 2.72
N PRO A 27 -13.47 12.37 2.70
CA PRO A 27 -14.62 12.57 3.57
C PRO A 27 -15.68 11.51 3.31
N ILE A 28 -16.28 10.95 4.37
CA ILE A 28 -17.32 9.92 4.24
C ILE A 28 -18.51 10.40 3.37
N SER A 29 -18.81 11.70 3.42
CA SER A 29 -19.86 12.35 2.61
C SER A 29 -19.58 12.31 1.10
N LYS A 30 -18.30 12.21 0.71
CA LYS A 30 -17.89 12.10 -0.70
C LYS A 30 -17.80 10.66 -1.18
N PHE A 31 -17.97 9.67 -0.31
CA PHE A 31 -17.83 8.26 -0.66
C PHE A 31 -18.76 7.82 -1.79
N ILE A 32 -20.08 8.03 -1.63
CA ILE A 32 -21.07 7.60 -2.64
C ILE A 32 -20.85 8.29 -4.00
N PRO A 33 -20.68 9.63 -4.06
CA PRO A 33 -20.34 10.30 -5.32
C PRO A 33 -19.05 9.77 -5.97
N ALA A 34 -17.98 9.59 -5.19
CA ALA A 34 -16.70 9.12 -5.70
C ALA A 34 -16.79 7.68 -6.23
N TYR A 35 -17.46 6.80 -5.50
CA TYR A 35 -17.70 5.41 -5.92
C TYR A 35 -18.49 5.35 -7.23
N HIS A 36 -19.53 6.17 -7.36
CA HIS A 36 -20.32 6.24 -8.59
C HIS A 36 -19.50 6.73 -9.79
N HIS A 37 -18.67 7.75 -9.59
CA HIS A 37 -17.79 8.25 -10.64
C HIS A 37 -16.76 7.20 -11.07
N HIS A 38 -16.13 6.51 -10.12
CA HIS A 38 -15.07 5.55 -10.38
C HIS A 38 -15.57 4.26 -11.05
N TYR A 39 -16.70 3.72 -10.60
CA TYR A 39 -17.22 2.44 -11.10
C TYR A 39 -18.39 2.54 -12.09
N ALA A 40 -18.85 3.76 -12.40
CA ALA A 40 -20.06 4.01 -13.18
C ALA A 40 -21.29 3.23 -12.66
N LYS A 41 -21.36 2.99 -11.35
CA LYS A 41 -22.45 2.24 -10.69
C LYS A 41 -22.76 2.80 -9.31
N GLN A 42 -24.02 2.69 -8.89
CA GLN A 42 -24.42 3.11 -7.54
C GLN A 42 -23.93 2.10 -6.50
N CYS A 43 -23.28 2.57 -5.43
CA CYS A 43 -22.98 1.74 -4.27
C CYS A 43 -24.26 1.48 -3.46
N ARG A 44 -25.02 0.44 -3.82
CA ARG A 44 -26.15 -0.02 -2.99
C ARG A 44 -25.61 -0.78 -1.79
N VAL A 45 -25.80 -0.21 -0.61
CA VAL A 45 -25.36 -0.80 0.67
C VAL A 45 -25.99 -2.19 0.90
N SER A 46 -27.24 -2.36 0.46
CA SER A 46 -27.99 -3.62 0.55
C SER A 46 -27.36 -4.77 -0.23
N ASP A 47 -26.65 -4.49 -1.33
CA ASP A 47 -26.02 -5.52 -2.17
C ASP A 47 -24.89 -6.24 -1.42
N TYR A 48 -24.38 -5.60 -0.36
CA TYR A 48 -23.37 -6.14 0.55
C TYR A 48 -23.95 -6.70 1.85
N GLY A 49 -25.27 -6.71 2.02
CA GLY A 49 -25.96 -7.22 3.21
C GLY A 49 -26.06 -6.23 4.38
N TYR A 50 -25.87 -4.93 4.13
CA TYR A 50 -25.95 -3.88 5.15
C TYR A 50 -27.11 -2.92 4.91
N SER A 51 -27.56 -2.25 5.97
CA SER A 51 -28.65 -1.26 5.90
C SER A 51 -28.14 0.19 5.92
N LYS A 52 -26.98 0.43 6.51
CA LYS A 52 -26.34 1.75 6.62
C LYS A 52 -24.94 1.71 6.02
N LEU A 53 -24.59 2.77 5.30
CA LEU A 53 -23.25 2.92 4.69
C LEU A 53 -22.15 2.76 5.74
N LEU A 54 -22.35 3.33 6.92
CA LEU A 54 -21.35 3.25 7.97
C LEU A 54 -21.10 1.81 8.45
N GLU A 55 -22.15 1.01 8.61
CA GLU A 55 -22.02 -0.41 9.00
C GLU A 55 -21.22 -1.19 7.94
N LEU A 56 -21.46 -0.93 6.66
CA LEU A 56 -20.70 -1.52 5.54
C LEU A 56 -19.22 -1.13 5.59
N LEU A 57 -18.91 0.15 5.83
CA LEU A 57 -17.52 0.62 5.91
C LEU A 57 -16.80 0.09 7.17
N GLU A 58 -17.51 -0.02 8.30
CA GLU A 58 -17.00 -0.58 9.55
C GLU A 58 -16.81 -2.10 9.48
N ALA A 59 -17.46 -2.79 8.54
CA ALA A 59 -17.31 -4.23 8.31
C ALA A 59 -15.99 -4.64 7.63
N VAL A 60 -15.18 -3.68 7.19
CA VAL A 60 -13.90 -3.93 6.50
C VAL A 60 -12.71 -3.27 7.21
N PRO A 61 -12.56 -3.45 8.53
CA PRO A 61 -11.55 -2.74 9.33
C PRO A 61 -10.11 -3.21 9.02
N HIS A 62 -9.96 -4.31 8.29
CA HIS A 62 -8.67 -4.83 7.84
C HIS A 62 -8.05 -3.97 6.73
N VAL A 63 -8.88 -3.25 5.96
CA VAL A 63 -8.44 -2.39 4.84
C VAL A 63 -8.77 -0.92 5.04
N LEU A 64 -9.86 -0.61 5.74
CA LEU A 64 -10.35 0.76 5.91
C LEU A 64 -10.30 1.18 7.38
N GLN A 65 -9.81 2.40 7.60
CA GLN A 65 -9.85 3.09 8.87
C GLN A 65 -10.72 4.34 8.74
N ILE A 66 -11.55 4.59 9.75
CA ILE A 66 -12.40 5.77 9.82
C ILE A 66 -11.84 6.67 10.93
N LEU A 67 -11.51 7.90 10.56
CA LEU A 67 -10.97 8.92 11.46
C LEU A 67 -12.03 9.98 11.76
N GLY A 68 -11.98 10.59 12.94
CA GLY A 68 -12.90 11.66 13.34
C GLY A 68 -14.29 11.17 13.74
N MET A 69 -15.22 12.12 13.89
CA MET A 69 -16.57 11.86 14.43
C MET A 69 -17.65 12.60 13.65
N GLY A 70 -18.88 12.07 13.73
CA GLY A 70 -20.06 12.65 13.09
C GLY A 70 -19.88 12.87 11.58
N THR A 71 -20.17 14.07 11.12
CA THR A 71 -20.07 14.48 9.69
C THR A 71 -18.66 14.79 9.24
N LYS A 72 -17.70 14.92 10.17
CA LYS A 72 -16.28 15.18 9.88
C LYS A 72 -15.45 13.90 9.74
N ARG A 73 -16.11 12.74 9.59
CA ARG A 73 -15.41 11.46 9.41
C ARG A 73 -14.64 11.43 8.09
N LEU A 74 -13.39 11.01 8.16
CA LEU A 74 -12.52 10.77 7.02
C LEU A 74 -12.26 9.27 6.89
N LEU A 75 -12.21 8.80 5.65
CA LEU A 75 -11.84 7.45 5.27
C LEU A 75 -10.36 7.47 4.87
N THR A 76 -9.60 6.52 5.38
CA THR A 76 -8.23 6.21 4.95
C THR A 76 -8.04 4.71 4.90
N LEU A 77 -7.12 4.23 4.08
CA LEU A 77 -6.67 2.84 4.17
C LEU A 77 -5.88 2.61 5.46
N THR A 78 -5.98 1.42 6.02
CA THR A 78 -5.18 1.02 7.17
C THR A 78 -3.69 1.05 6.83
N HIS A 79 -2.85 1.24 7.84
CA HIS A 79 -1.39 1.17 7.69
C HIS A 79 -0.96 -0.13 6.97
N ARG A 80 -1.51 -1.27 7.39
CA ARG A 80 -1.26 -2.57 6.76
C ARG A 80 -1.62 -2.60 5.26
N ALA A 81 -2.77 -2.02 4.89
CA ALA A 81 -3.18 -1.97 3.49
C ALA A 81 -2.27 -1.04 2.66
N GLN A 82 -1.83 0.08 3.22
CA GLN A 82 -0.89 1.00 2.58
C GLN A 82 0.49 0.38 2.36
N VAL A 83 1.07 -0.27 3.37
CA VAL A 83 2.35 -0.98 3.23
C VAL A 83 2.24 -2.09 2.19
N LYS A 84 1.14 -2.86 2.19
CA LYS A 84 0.89 -3.90 1.19
C LYS A 84 0.80 -3.31 -0.23
N ARG A 85 0.12 -2.18 -0.39
CA ARG A 85 0.02 -1.46 -1.67
C ARG A 85 1.39 -0.96 -2.13
N PHE A 86 2.12 -0.25 -1.26
CA PHE A 86 3.46 0.25 -1.55
C PHE A 86 4.40 -0.88 -1.96
N THR A 87 4.39 -1.99 -1.23
CA THR A 87 5.20 -3.18 -1.55
C THR A 87 4.93 -3.69 -2.97
N GLN A 88 3.66 -3.73 -3.39
CA GLN A 88 3.29 -4.18 -4.74
C GLN A 88 3.77 -3.19 -5.82
N ASP A 89 3.59 -1.90 -5.57
CA ASP A 89 4.04 -0.84 -6.49
C ASP A 89 5.57 -0.84 -6.61
N LEU A 90 6.28 -0.95 -5.49
CA LEU A 90 7.73 -1.07 -5.45
C LEU A 90 8.23 -2.30 -6.21
N LEU A 91 7.63 -3.48 -5.99
CA LEU A 91 8.01 -4.69 -6.72
C LEU A 91 7.76 -4.56 -8.23
N LYS A 92 6.71 -3.85 -8.64
CA LYS A 92 6.43 -3.57 -10.06
C LYS A 92 7.49 -2.63 -10.63
N LEU A 93 7.84 -1.56 -9.91
CA LEU A 93 8.90 -0.62 -10.27
C LEU A 93 10.23 -1.33 -10.43
N LEU A 94 10.64 -2.13 -9.44
CA LEU A 94 11.89 -2.88 -9.49
C LEU A 94 11.91 -3.83 -10.70
N LYS A 95 10.83 -4.57 -10.96
CA LYS A 95 10.73 -5.46 -12.13
C LYS A 95 10.72 -4.72 -13.46
N PHE A 96 10.36 -3.45 -13.48
CA PHE A 96 10.44 -2.59 -14.66
C PHE A 96 11.88 -2.17 -14.97
N GLN A 97 12.76 -2.16 -13.97
CA GLN A 97 14.20 -1.91 -14.16
C GLN A 97 14.90 -3.15 -14.70
N ALA A 98 15.76 -2.99 -15.70
CA ALA A 98 16.53 -4.09 -16.31
C ALA A 98 17.41 -4.82 -15.27
N SER A 99 17.98 -4.06 -14.33
CA SER A 99 18.82 -4.55 -13.24
C SER A 99 18.04 -5.08 -12.04
N LYS A 100 16.70 -4.95 -12.03
CA LYS A 100 15.82 -5.27 -10.89
C LYS A 100 16.16 -4.55 -9.59
N GLN A 101 16.79 -3.39 -9.71
CA GLN A 101 17.18 -2.52 -8.61
C GLN A 101 17.00 -1.06 -9.00
N VAL A 102 16.92 -0.19 -8.00
CA VAL A 102 16.86 1.26 -8.16
C VAL A 102 17.61 1.92 -7.01
N ALA A 103 18.37 2.96 -7.31
CA ALA A 103 18.97 3.83 -6.31
C ALA A 103 17.89 4.71 -5.67
N VAL A 104 18.04 5.05 -4.38
CA VAL A 104 17.09 5.94 -3.68
C VAL A 104 17.08 7.32 -4.35
N THR A 105 18.23 7.80 -4.81
CA THR A 105 18.34 9.08 -5.55
C THR A 105 17.54 9.08 -6.86
N ASP A 106 17.49 7.94 -7.56
CA ASP A 106 16.75 7.78 -8.82
C ASP A 106 15.29 7.36 -8.64
N PHE A 107 14.86 7.10 -7.40
CA PHE A 107 13.58 6.47 -7.10
C PHE A 107 12.38 7.25 -7.67
N MET A 108 12.40 8.59 -7.51
CA MET A 108 11.31 9.45 -8.00
C MET A 108 11.17 9.38 -9.52
N GLN A 109 12.29 9.39 -10.24
CA GLN A 109 12.31 9.32 -11.70
C GLN A 109 11.87 7.93 -12.19
N ALA A 110 12.39 6.86 -11.56
CA ALA A 110 11.98 5.49 -11.86
C ALA A 110 10.48 5.26 -11.61
N TYR A 111 9.92 5.85 -10.54
CA TYR A 111 8.50 5.79 -10.23
C TYR A 111 7.67 6.50 -11.30
N HIS A 112 8.06 7.72 -11.70
CA HIS A 112 7.38 8.46 -12.75
C HIS A 112 7.36 7.69 -14.08
N TRP A 113 8.48 7.08 -14.49
CA TRP A 113 8.51 6.28 -15.72
C TRP A 113 7.68 5.00 -15.64
N CYS A 114 7.64 4.34 -14.49
CA CYS A 114 6.90 3.09 -14.32
C CYS A 114 5.37 3.32 -14.23
N PHE A 115 4.94 4.43 -13.65
CA PHE A 115 3.52 4.67 -13.32
C PHE A 115 2.89 5.86 -14.02
N SER A 116 3.67 6.66 -14.75
CA SER A 116 3.21 7.91 -15.37
C SER A 116 2.59 8.88 -14.34
N ARG A 117 3.12 8.89 -13.13
CA ARG A 117 2.68 9.71 -11.98
C ARG A 117 3.87 10.07 -11.12
N ASP A 118 3.89 11.29 -10.60
CA ASP A 118 4.94 11.71 -9.67
C ASP A 118 4.87 10.96 -8.34
N TRP A 119 6.04 10.66 -7.79
CA TRP A 119 6.16 10.05 -6.47
C TRP A 119 5.68 11.01 -5.38
N GLN A 120 4.79 10.53 -4.52
CA GLN A 120 4.43 11.21 -3.27
C GLN A 120 4.30 10.18 -2.16
N VAL A 121 5.14 10.32 -1.13
CA VAL A 121 5.12 9.44 0.05
C VAL A 121 3.79 9.53 0.82
N LEU A 122 3.16 10.70 0.81
CA LEU A 122 1.87 10.97 1.46
C LEU A 122 0.72 10.14 0.87
N ASP A 123 0.82 9.70 -0.38
CA ASP A 123 -0.20 8.82 -0.99
C ASP A 123 -0.25 7.43 -0.34
N TYR A 124 0.81 7.06 0.38
CA TYR A 124 0.93 5.85 1.17
C TYR A 124 0.74 6.11 2.67
N GLY A 125 0.38 7.34 3.06
CA GLY A 125 0.11 7.71 4.45
C GLY A 125 1.35 7.86 5.34
N MET A 126 2.53 8.04 4.73
CA MET A 126 3.81 8.19 5.41
C MET A 126 4.50 9.49 5.01
N CYS A 127 5.47 9.93 5.82
CA CYS A 127 6.21 11.17 5.59
C CYS A 127 7.59 10.95 4.96
N ASP A 128 8.14 9.74 5.03
CA ASP A 128 9.47 9.41 4.52
C ASP A 128 9.48 8.05 3.77
N LEU A 129 10.32 7.95 2.74
CA LEU A 129 10.46 6.74 1.93
C LEU A 129 11.18 5.62 2.69
N MET A 130 12.21 5.94 3.49
CA MET A 130 12.95 4.95 4.26
C MET A 130 12.06 4.31 5.33
N ASP A 131 11.18 5.09 5.95
CA ASP A 131 10.16 4.55 6.88
C ASP A 131 9.25 3.53 6.18
N LEU A 132 8.79 3.84 4.96
CA LEU A 132 8.01 2.88 4.16
C LEU A 132 8.78 1.62 3.79
N LEU A 133 10.06 1.75 3.48
CA LEU A 133 10.92 0.62 3.12
C LEU A 133 11.21 -0.27 4.33
N ALA A 134 11.36 0.30 5.52
CA ALA A 134 11.59 -0.43 6.77
C ALA A 134 10.39 -1.30 7.18
N GLU A 135 9.18 -0.95 6.74
CA GLU A 135 7.96 -1.75 6.96
C GLU A 135 7.88 -2.98 6.05
N ILE A 136 8.74 -3.10 5.03
CA ILE A 136 8.74 -4.23 4.10
C ILE A 136 9.73 -5.30 4.57
N PRO A 137 9.32 -6.58 4.66
CA PRO A 137 10.24 -7.65 5.04
C PRO A 137 11.41 -7.82 4.06
N ASP A 138 12.61 -8.09 4.59
CA ASP A 138 13.84 -8.36 3.83
C ASP A 138 13.73 -9.56 2.87
N THR A 139 12.75 -10.43 3.09
CA THR A 139 12.43 -11.54 2.18
C THR A 139 11.79 -11.05 0.87
N THR A 140 11.35 -9.80 0.82
CA THR A 140 10.59 -9.19 -0.30
C THR A 140 11.45 -8.21 -1.09
N ILE A 141 12.27 -7.41 -0.41
CA ILE A 141 13.21 -6.46 -0.98
C ILE A 141 14.54 -6.53 -0.23
N THR A 142 15.63 -6.11 -0.86
CA THR A 142 16.94 -5.99 -0.22
C THR A 142 17.42 -4.56 -0.37
N ILE A 143 17.80 -3.95 0.76
CA ILE A 143 18.35 -2.60 0.84
C ILE A 143 19.85 -2.73 1.10
N THR A 144 20.67 -2.19 0.20
CA THR A 144 22.13 -2.19 0.34
C THR A 144 22.66 -0.77 0.34
N HIS A 145 23.50 -0.44 1.31
CA HIS A 145 24.22 0.83 1.32
C HIS A 145 25.51 0.66 0.53
N GLN A 146 25.62 1.36 -0.60
CA GLN A 146 26.85 1.53 -1.36
C GLN A 146 27.50 2.85 -0.95
N ASP A 147 28.78 3.04 -1.26
CA ASP A 147 29.61 4.15 -0.72
C ASP A 147 28.99 5.56 -0.86
N LEU A 148 28.10 5.76 -1.83
CA LEU A 148 27.46 7.05 -2.11
C LEU A 148 25.93 7.00 -2.17
N ASP A 149 25.29 5.83 -2.10
CA ASP A 149 23.83 5.73 -2.22
C ASP A 149 23.25 4.45 -1.61
N THR A 150 21.97 4.50 -1.28
CA THR A 150 21.19 3.35 -0.87
C THR A 150 20.49 2.77 -2.08
N VAL A 151 20.66 1.47 -2.31
CA VAL A 151 20.07 0.75 -3.44
C VAL A 151 19.01 -0.23 -2.95
N ILE A 152 17.83 -0.17 -3.57
CA ILE A 152 16.70 -1.06 -3.33
C ILE A 152 16.66 -2.09 -4.45
N SER A 153 16.57 -3.37 -4.12
CA SER A 153 16.58 -4.46 -5.11
C SER A 153 15.64 -5.60 -4.76
N VAL A 154 15.30 -6.44 -5.75
CA VAL A 154 14.61 -7.71 -5.49
C VAL A 154 15.62 -8.72 -4.93
N PRO A 155 15.29 -9.52 -3.89
CA PRO A 155 16.20 -10.49 -3.32
C PRO A 155 16.69 -11.48 -4.38
N LYS A 156 18.01 -11.70 -4.47
CA LYS A 156 18.58 -12.68 -5.38
C LYS A 156 18.23 -14.08 -4.88
N ARG A 157 17.74 -14.95 -5.79
CA ARG A 157 17.31 -16.35 -5.50
C ARG A 157 18.40 -17.27 -4.88
N GLY A 158 19.60 -16.77 -4.57
CA GLY A 158 20.69 -17.51 -3.92
C GLY A 158 21.07 -17.03 -2.51
N GLU A 159 20.65 -15.84 -2.07
CA GLU A 159 21.07 -15.25 -0.79
C GLU A 159 20.18 -15.65 0.41
N MET A 160 19.10 -16.38 0.15
CA MET A 160 18.19 -16.89 1.19
C MET A 160 18.81 -18.00 2.06
N ARG A 161 20.07 -18.37 1.83
CA ARG A 161 20.84 -19.33 2.66
C ARG A 161 21.80 -18.67 3.64
N SER A 162 22.15 -17.38 3.50
CA SER A 162 23.14 -16.74 4.39
C SER A 162 22.51 -15.95 5.55
N LEU A 163 21.27 -15.46 5.42
CA LEU A 163 20.60 -14.71 6.49
C LEU A 163 20.23 -15.56 7.72
N CYS A 164 20.19 -16.90 7.60
CA CYS A 164 20.07 -17.78 8.77
C CYS A 164 21.39 -17.97 9.55
N MET A 165 22.53 -17.48 9.04
CA MET A 165 23.82 -17.54 9.76
C MET A 165 24.19 -16.23 10.46
N GLY A 166 23.51 -15.11 10.17
CA GLY A 166 23.84 -13.79 10.74
C GLY A 166 23.12 -13.43 12.05
N LEU A 167 22.07 -14.17 12.44
CA LEU A 167 21.32 -13.91 13.69
C LEU A 167 21.94 -14.56 14.94
N ARG A 168 23.13 -15.13 14.83
CA ARG A 168 24.00 -15.39 15.97
C ARG A 168 25.29 -14.63 15.74
N VAL A 169 25.40 -13.48 16.38
CA VAL A 169 26.57 -12.95 17.10
C VAL A 169 26.45 -11.43 17.15
N CYS A 170 26.26 -10.97 18.39
CA CYS A 170 26.42 -9.62 18.96
C CYS A 170 25.14 -9.13 19.66
N THR A 171 24.76 -9.73 20.80
CA THR A 171 25.25 -9.49 22.21
C THR A 171 24.65 -8.20 22.81
N PHE A 172 24.12 -8.20 24.03
CA PHE A 172 24.89 -8.34 25.26
C PHE A 172 23.99 -8.69 26.48
N TRP A 173 24.54 -9.57 27.32
CA TRP A 173 24.47 -9.65 28.79
C TRP A 173 23.21 -9.17 29.54
#